data_AF-A0A843HM94-F1
#
_entry.id   AF-A0A843HM94-F1
#
_cell.length_a   1.000
_cell.length_b   1.000
_cell.length_c   1.000
_cell.angle_alpha   90.00
_cell.angle_beta   90.00
_cell.angle_gamma   90.00
#
_symmetry.space_group_name_H-M   'P 1'
#
loop_
_entity.id
_entity.type
_entity.pdbx_description
1 polymer ?
#
loop_
_entity_poly.entity_id
_entity_poly.type
_entity_poly.pdbx_seq_one_letter_code
_entity_poly.pdbx_strand_id
1 'polypeptide(L)'
;YAKAKAIAAYEMAGAVAGLDMKGCFMTKGFENFIPLVAAAHEMAACAAALAAEAREIEKSNDTVLRTPHMKEGNVGCKLDLISKPE
;
A
#
# COMPACT_ATOMS: atom_id res chain seq x y z
N TYR A 1 1.57 -2.59 -15.34
CA TYR A 1 1.66 -3.49 -14.17
C TYR A 1 1.57 -2.78 -12.82
N ALA A 2 2.12 -1.57 -12.64
CA ALA A 2 2.05 -0.84 -11.36
C ALA A 2 0.64 -0.76 -10.77
N LYS A 3 -0.36 -0.37 -11.58
CA LYS A 3 -1.78 -0.34 -11.16
C LYS A 3 -2.29 -1.68 -10.61
N ALA A 4 -1.96 -2.80 -11.25
CA ALA A 4 -2.41 -4.12 -10.79
C ALA A 4 -1.78 -4.49 -9.44
N LYS A 5 -0.49 -4.18 -9.24
CA LYS A 5 0.19 -4.38 -7.95
C LYS A 5 -0.40 -3.49 -6.85
N ALA A 6 -0.73 -2.24 -7.16
CA ALA A 6 -1.38 -1.33 -6.22
C ALA A 6 -2.79 -1.81 -5.82
N ILE A 7 -3.59 -2.34 -6.77
CA ILE A 7 -4.88 -2.96 -6.48
C ILE A 7 -4.69 -4.17 -5.56
N ALA A 8 -3.76 -5.08 -5.88
CA ALA A 8 -3.49 -6.24 -5.03
C ALA A 8 -3.06 -5.83 -3.61
N ALA A 9 -2.17 -4.84 -3.47
CA ALA A 9 -1.76 -4.31 -2.17
C ALA A 9 -2.95 -3.75 -1.37
N TYR A 10 -3.86 -3.00 -2.02
CA TYR A 10 -5.05 -2.46 -1.38
C TYR A 10 -6.00 -3.56 -0.89
N GLU A 11 -6.30 -4.56 -1.73
CA GLU A 11 -7.17 -5.67 -1.37
C GLU A 11 -6.58 -6.51 -0.23
N MET A 12 -5.26 -6.77 -0.27
CA MET A 12 -4.56 -7.46 0.82
C MET A 12 -4.62 -6.68 2.12
N ALA A 13 -4.36 -5.37 2.10
CA ALA A 13 -4.46 -4.52 3.28
C ALA A 13 -5.89 -4.50 3.86
N GLY A 14 -6.91 -4.50 3.01
CA GLY A 14 -8.31 -4.63 3.44
C GLY A 14 -8.62 -5.98 4.09
N ALA A 15 -8.06 -7.07 3.58
CA ALA A 15 -8.27 -8.41 4.11
C ALA A 15 -7.63 -8.65 5.50
N VAL A 16 -6.58 -7.90 5.86
CA VAL A 16 -5.91 -7.95 7.17
C VAL A 16 -6.93 -7.79 8.31
N ALA A 17 -7.85 -6.83 8.19
CA ALA A 17 -8.87 -6.57 9.22
C ALA A 17 -9.77 -7.78 9.49
N GLY A 18 -10.05 -8.59 8.47
CA GLY A 18 -10.82 -9.84 8.61
C GLY A 18 -10.07 -10.91 9.40
N LEU A 19 -8.75 -11.04 9.18
CA LEU A 19 -7.89 -11.94 9.95
C LEU A 19 -7.78 -11.49 11.41
N ASP A 20 -7.55 -10.20 11.63
CA ASP A 20 -7.45 -9.62 12.98
C ASP A 20 -8.76 -9.77 13.75
N MET A 21 -9.91 -9.49 13.13
CA MET A 21 -11.21 -9.68 13.77
C MET A 21 -11.41 -11.13 14.21
N LYS A 22 -11.05 -12.09 13.35
CA LYS A 22 -11.13 -13.52 13.66
C LYS A 22 -10.18 -13.92 14.79
N GLY A 23 -8.94 -13.44 14.76
CA GLY A 23 -7.94 -13.71 15.80
C GLY A 23 -8.34 -13.10 17.15
N CYS A 24 -8.55 -11.79 17.18
CA CYS A 24 -8.74 -11.03 18.42
C CYS A 24 -10.08 -11.31 19.13
N PHE A 25 -11.16 -11.58 18.38
CA PHE A 25 -12.51 -11.58 18.97
C PHE A 25 -13.28 -12.90 18.80
N MET A 26 -12.91 -13.74 17.83
CA MET A 26 -13.68 -14.96 17.52
C MET A 26 -12.96 -16.25 17.93
N THR A 27 -11.63 -16.25 17.96
CA THR A 27 -10.82 -17.45 18.21
C THR A 27 -10.40 -17.55 19.69
N LYS A 28 -10.64 -18.70 20.31
CA LYS A 28 -10.26 -18.98 21.71
C LYS A 28 -8.99 -19.82 21.78
N GLY A 29 -8.24 -19.66 22.87
CA GLY A 29 -6.98 -20.34 23.11
C GLY A 29 -5.82 -19.61 22.43
N PHE A 30 -4.82 -19.20 23.21
CA PHE A 30 -3.72 -18.36 22.74
C PHE A 30 -2.89 -19.01 21.64
N GLU A 31 -2.71 -20.33 21.69
CA GLU A 31 -2.02 -21.11 20.65
C GLU A 31 -2.72 -21.03 19.29
N ASN A 32 -4.02 -20.74 19.26
CA ASN A 32 -4.80 -20.64 18.03
C ASN A 32 -4.85 -19.21 17.47
N PHE A 33 -5.05 -18.20 18.33
CA PHE A 33 -5.22 -16.83 17.84
C PHE A 33 -3.90 -16.10 17.58
N ILE A 34 -2.83 -16.43 18.32
CA ILE A 34 -1.53 -15.76 18.13
C ILE A 34 -1.00 -15.95 16.70
N PRO A 35 -1.00 -17.17 16.12
CA PRO A 35 -0.60 -17.34 14.73
C PRO A 35 -1.49 -16.61 13.72
N LEU A 36 -2.78 -16.43 14.02
CA LEU A 36 -3.71 -15.70 13.13
C LEU A 36 -3.40 -14.21 13.08
N VAL A 37 -3.20 -13.57 14.24
CA VAL A 37 -2.84 -12.14 14.27
C VAL A 37 -1.44 -11.92 13.68
N ALA A 38 -0.50 -12.83 13.93
CA ALA A 38 0.82 -12.79 13.29
C ALA A 38 0.72 -12.91 11.76
N ALA A 39 -0.11 -13.83 11.24
CA ALA A 39 -0.35 -13.95 9.81
C ALA A 39 -0.98 -12.69 9.20
N ALA A 40 -1.79 -11.95 9.96
CA ALA A 40 -2.35 -10.67 9.53
C ALA A 40 -1.22 -9.63 9.31
N HIS A 41 -0.25 -9.58 10.21
CA HIS A 41 0.93 -8.70 10.07
C HIS A 41 1.82 -9.10 8.90
N GLU A 42 2.03 -10.40 8.65
CA GLU A 42 2.77 -10.87 7.46
C GLU A 42 2.04 -10.48 6.16
N MET A 43 0.70 -10.60 6.13
CA MET A 43 -0.10 -10.14 4.98
C MET A 43 0.03 -8.63 4.75
N ALA A 44 0.03 -7.83 5.83
CA ALA A 44 0.26 -6.39 5.74
C ALA A 44 1.67 -6.07 5.20
N ALA A 45 2.70 -6.82 5.62
CA ALA A 45 4.06 -6.66 5.11
C ALA A 45 4.15 -6.97 3.60
N CYS A 46 3.52 -8.05 3.13
CA CYS A 46 3.45 -8.37 1.70
C CYS A 46 2.69 -7.30 0.90
N ALA A 47 1.60 -6.75 1.45
CA ALA A 47 0.87 -5.65 0.82
C ALA A 47 1.75 -4.40 0.65
N ALA A 48 2.51 -4.04 1.69
CA ALA A 48 3.45 -2.92 1.64
C ALA A 48 4.55 -3.15 0.58
N ALA A 49 5.09 -4.36 0.47
CA ALA A 49 6.07 -4.72 -0.56
C ALA A 49 5.51 -4.54 -1.98
N LEU A 50 4.27 -5.01 -2.24
CA LEU A 50 3.62 -4.82 -3.54
C LEU A 50 3.37 -3.34 -3.87
N ALA A 51 3.01 -2.52 -2.88
CA ALA A 51 2.86 -1.08 -3.07
C ALA A 51 4.20 -0.41 -3.40
N ALA A 52 5.28 -0.82 -2.73
CA ALA A 52 6.63 -0.33 -3.04
C ALA A 52 7.05 -0.74 -4.46
N GLU A 53 6.86 -1.99 -4.85
CA GLU A 53 7.14 -2.47 -6.21
C GLU A 53 6.34 -1.71 -7.27
N ALA A 54 5.06 -1.40 -7.01
CA ALA A 54 4.25 -0.58 -7.91
C ALA A 54 4.90 0.81 -8.11
N ARG A 55 5.44 1.41 -7.04
CA ARG A 55 6.14 2.69 -7.10
C ARG A 55 7.49 2.59 -7.80
N GLU A 56 8.24 1.51 -7.63
CA GLU A 56 9.49 1.27 -8.37
C GLU A 56 9.26 1.12 -9.87
N ILE A 57 8.15 0.50 -10.30
CA ILE A 57 7.77 0.45 -11.73
C ILE A 57 7.53 1.86 -12.30
N GLU A 58 6.87 2.74 -11.55
CA GLU A 58 6.68 4.12 -12.01
C GLU A 58 7.99 4.90 -12.04
N LYS A 59 8.92 4.63 -11.09
CA LYS A 59 10.26 5.22 -11.13
C LYS A 59 11.07 4.74 -12.33
N SER A 60 11.03 3.45 -12.66
CA SER A 60 11.78 2.90 -13.78
C SER A 60 11.34 3.46 -15.13
N ASN A 61 10.10 3.94 -15.21
CA ASN A 61 9.53 4.55 -16.41
C ASN A 61 9.63 6.08 -16.42
N ASP A 62 10.13 6.70 -15.34
CA ASP A 62 10.07 8.14 -15.09
C ASP A 62 8.65 8.74 -15.12
N THR A 63 7.64 7.97 -14.67
CA THR A 63 6.20 8.35 -14.74
C THR A 63 5.57 8.61 -13.37
N VAL A 64 6.36 8.78 -12.31
CA VAL A 64 5.82 8.94 -10.95
C VAL A 64 4.97 10.22 -10.83
N LEU A 65 3.66 10.07 -10.64
CA LEU A 65 2.79 11.20 -10.34
C LEU A 65 3.18 11.91 -9.04
N ARG A 66 3.38 13.22 -9.14
CA ARG A 66 3.62 14.13 -8.00
C ARG A 66 2.70 15.34 -8.14
N THR A 67 1.96 15.63 -7.08
CA THR A 67 0.98 16.73 -7.05
C THR A 67 1.28 17.70 -5.91
N PRO A 68 2.34 18.53 -6.02
CA PRO A 68 2.71 19.48 -4.98
C PRO A 68 1.73 20.66 -4.89
N HIS A 69 1.67 21.31 -3.72
CA HIS A 69 1.01 22.61 -3.57
C HIS A 69 1.91 23.72 -4.11
N MET A 70 1.35 24.58 -4.98
CA MET A 70 2.02 25.75 -5.53
C MET A 70 1.89 26.94 -4.58
N LYS A 71 2.63 28.03 -4.86
CA LYS A 71 2.69 29.22 -3.99
C LYS A 71 1.31 29.85 -3.76
N GLU A 72 0.47 29.84 -4.80
CA GLU A 72 -0.87 30.39 -4.78
C GLU A 72 -1.91 29.41 -4.18
N GLY A 73 -1.48 28.23 -3.73
CA GLY A 73 -2.31 27.21 -3.07
C GLY A 73 -3.00 26.23 -4.04
N ASN A 74 -2.92 26.46 -5.36
CA ASN A 74 -3.37 25.48 -6.36
C ASN A 74 -2.48 24.23 -6.35
N VAL A 75 -3.06 23.11 -6.76
CA VAL A 75 -2.33 21.84 -6.91
C VAL A 75 -1.65 21.84 -8.27
N GLY A 76 -0.33 21.71 -8.28
CA GLY A 76 0.44 21.47 -9.50
C GLY A 76 0.55 19.98 -9.82
N CYS A 77 1.07 19.64 -11.00
CA CYS A 77 1.24 18.26 -11.44
C CYS A 77 2.58 18.06 -12.17
N LYS A 78 3.26 16.95 -11.91
CA LYS A 78 4.36 16.46 -12.75
C LYS A 78 4.50 14.94 -12.69
N LEU A 79 5.05 14.37 -13.77
CA LEU A 79 5.39 12.94 -13.87
C LEU A 79 6.92 12.75 -13.88
N ASP A 80 7.59 13.38 -14.83
CA ASP A 80 9.04 13.26 -15.02
C ASP A 80 9.84 13.74 -13.80
N LEU A 81 10.96 13.10 -13.51
CA LEU A 81 11.80 13.46 -12.37
C LEU A 81 12.36 14.88 -12.53
N ILE A 82 12.88 15.21 -13.72
CA ILE A 82 13.56 16.48 -14.02
C ILE A 82 12.65 17.43 -14.81
N SER A 83 11.46 17.71 -14.26
CA SER A 83 10.54 18.73 -14.75
C SER A 83 10.07 19.67 -13.63
N LYS A 84 9.55 20.85 -13.98
CA LYS A 84 8.83 21.69 -13.02
C LYS A 84 7.37 21.22 -12.93
N PRO A 85 6.76 21.23 -11.74
CA PRO A 85 5.31 21.04 -11.64
C PRO A 85 4.58 22.22 -12.27
N GLU A 86 3.59 21.91 -13.10
CA GLU A 86 2.68 22.87 -13.73
C GLU A 86 1.38 23.01 -12.94
#